data_AF-A0A9R1B925-F1
#
_entry.id   AF-A0A9R1B925-F1
#
_cell.length_a   1.000
_cell.length_b   1.000
_cell.length_c   1.000
_cell.angle_alpha   90.00
_cell.angle_beta   90.00
_cell.angle_gamma   90.00
#
_symmetry.space_group_name_H-M   'P 1'
#
loop_
_entity.id
_entity.type
_entity.pdbx_description
1 polymer ?
#
loop_
_entity_poly.entity_id
_entity_poly.type
_entity_poly.pdbx_seq_one_letter_code
_entity_poly.pdbx_strand_id
1 'polypeptide(L)'
;MDKKQLLRRALTTVSQAAENFDHSLMVALFHAKLLFVLDNFDAAERECRRALRMETPNDPNWDDIPPMAALGADSDSRVSYVKKQLHVLLKQIIVVAALYWSSMKNAPQGQRVVSVTVDTLHAHYDGIDKSAAKTISDATRFLKNQESWSFWICLNSRCDGKKFSDTSSLWQHTCSKHRDELWGKLQSLIDPEYWENTSQDDHSLVGITLSHQSDAFLLPRVQDMFESLLLSPSVGIQAEPFAEMRQRKCREGSEILGSIREKLRMLPKDTLSTEFQECCSGIEKLWLKFLEVTFVDYREIILPLARSYQWIELKKRIPFYLNHPGTRRIGFADANIDIICGKVPAAQ
;
A
#
# COMPACT_ATOMS: atom_id res chain seq x y z
N MET A 1 -5.39 24.56 -35.25
CA MET A 1 -5.05 24.63 -33.80
C MET A 1 -4.98 23.20 -33.28
N ASP A 2 -3.92 22.82 -32.56
CA ASP A 2 -3.83 21.48 -31.94
C ASP A 2 -4.92 21.34 -30.86
N LYS A 3 -5.73 20.27 -30.93
CA LYS A 3 -6.80 19.99 -29.95
C LYS A 3 -6.26 19.98 -28.52
N LYS A 4 -5.05 19.45 -28.30
CA LYS A 4 -4.41 19.47 -26.96
C LYS A 4 -4.07 20.89 -26.51
N GLN A 5 -3.68 21.78 -27.42
CA GLN A 5 -3.37 23.16 -27.08
C GLN A 5 -4.61 23.96 -26.66
N LEU A 6 -5.78 23.68 -27.27
CA LEU A 6 -7.07 24.21 -26.83
C LEU A 6 -7.44 23.70 -25.43
N LEU A 7 -7.33 22.38 -25.20
CA LEU A 7 -7.62 21.78 -23.89
C LEU A 7 -6.70 22.31 -22.78
N ARG A 8 -5.42 22.59 -23.09
CA ARG A 8 -4.50 23.22 -22.13
C ARG A 8 -4.94 24.63 -21.72
N ARG A 9 -5.53 25.40 -22.65
CA ARG A 9 -6.07 26.73 -22.32
C ARG A 9 -7.32 26.61 -21.43
N ALA A 10 -8.16 25.61 -21.69
CA ALA A 10 -9.33 25.34 -20.87
C ALA A 10 -8.96 24.86 -19.45
N LEU A 11 -7.82 24.18 -19.28
CA LEU A 11 -7.39 23.64 -18.00
C LEU A 11 -7.32 24.72 -16.90
N THR A 12 -6.82 25.92 -17.19
CA THR A 12 -6.74 27.00 -16.18
C THR A 12 -8.12 27.35 -15.62
N THR A 13 -9.11 27.54 -16.49
CA THR A 13 -10.49 27.84 -16.09
C THR A 13 -11.11 26.70 -15.30
N VAL A 14 -10.86 25.46 -15.73
CA VAL A 14 -11.42 24.26 -15.09
C VAL A 14 -10.77 23.99 -13.74
N SER A 15 -9.47 24.20 -13.59
CA SER A 15 -8.77 24.08 -12.31
C SER A 15 -9.30 25.13 -11.33
N GLN A 16 -9.52 26.37 -11.76
CA GLN A 16 -10.13 27.39 -10.93
C GLN A 16 -11.57 27.05 -10.53
N ALA A 17 -12.36 26.45 -11.44
CA ALA A 17 -13.68 25.94 -11.09
C ALA A 17 -13.60 24.78 -10.07
N ALA A 18 -12.64 23.87 -10.21
CA ALA A 18 -12.45 22.76 -9.26
C ALA A 18 -12.04 23.23 -7.86
N GLU A 19 -11.31 24.35 -7.77
CA GLU A 19 -10.98 25.01 -6.50
C GLU A 19 -12.21 25.72 -5.89
N ASN A 20 -12.97 26.46 -6.70
CA ASN A 20 -14.14 27.21 -6.24
C ASN A 20 -15.34 26.31 -5.88
N PHE A 21 -15.44 25.14 -6.52
CA PHE A 21 -16.50 24.15 -6.34
C PHE A 21 -15.90 22.82 -5.88
N ASP A 22 -15.10 22.87 -4.82
CA ASP A 22 -14.35 21.74 -4.27
C ASP A 22 -15.23 20.58 -3.77
N HIS A 23 -16.53 20.81 -3.52
CA HIS A 23 -17.51 19.79 -3.11
C HIS A 23 -18.38 19.25 -4.27
N SER A 24 -18.16 19.69 -5.51
CA SER A 24 -18.89 19.17 -6.68
C SER A 24 -18.16 17.96 -7.29
N LEU A 25 -18.84 16.80 -7.32
CA LEU A 25 -18.29 15.61 -7.99
C LEU A 25 -18.27 15.77 -9.51
N MET A 26 -19.23 16.51 -10.08
CA MET A 26 -19.28 16.75 -11.51
C MET A 26 -18.10 17.59 -11.99
N VAL A 27 -17.79 18.67 -11.27
CA VAL A 27 -16.60 19.50 -11.57
C VAL A 27 -15.33 18.68 -11.38
N ALA A 28 -15.23 17.89 -10.31
CA ALA A 28 -14.08 17.02 -10.08
C ALA A 28 -13.90 15.95 -11.17
N LEU A 29 -14.99 15.32 -11.64
CA LEU A 29 -14.95 14.35 -12.73
C LEU A 29 -14.49 15.00 -14.04
N PHE A 30 -15.02 16.18 -14.35
CA PHE A 30 -14.62 16.91 -15.55
C PHE A 30 -13.15 17.31 -15.51
N HIS A 31 -12.69 17.85 -14.38
CA HIS A 31 -11.30 18.21 -14.14
C HIS A 31 -10.38 16.99 -14.27
N ALA A 32 -10.72 15.86 -13.64
CA ALA A 32 -9.93 14.63 -13.72
C ALA A 32 -9.84 14.09 -15.16
N LYS A 33 -10.95 14.09 -15.92
CA LYS A 33 -10.95 13.68 -17.34
C LYS A 33 -10.08 14.60 -18.20
N LEU A 34 -10.15 15.92 -17.97
CA LEU A 34 -9.33 16.87 -18.69
C LEU A 34 -7.83 16.66 -18.41
N LEU A 35 -7.47 16.48 -17.14
CA LEU A 35 -6.09 16.14 -16.73
C LEU A 35 -5.62 14.85 -17.40
N PHE A 36 -6.46 13.82 -17.46
CA PHE A 36 -6.16 12.55 -18.11
C PHE A 36 -5.88 12.73 -19.62
N VAL A 37 -6.73 13.46 -20.34
CA VAL A 37 -6.56 13.70 -21.79
C VAL A 37 -5.33 14.56 -22.10
N LEU A 38 -4.91 15.38 -21.14
CA LEU A 38 -3.67 16.17 -21.20
C LEU A 38 -2.43 15.37 -20.76
N ASP A 39 -2.56 14.05 -20.60
CA ASP A 39 -1.53 13.13 -20.14
C ASP A 39 -1.01 13.45 -18.71
N ASN A 40 -1.74 14.24 -17.93
CA ASN A 40 -1.39 14.55 -16.54
C ASN A 40 -2.00 13.50 -15.60
N PHE A 41 -1.55 12.25 -15.74
CA PHE A 41 -2.10 11.08 -15.05
C PHE A 41 -2.02 11.17 -13.52
N ASP A 42 -0.94 11.75 -13.01
CA ASP A 42 -0.71 11.89 -11.57
C ASP A 42 -1.70 12.89 -10.93
N ALA A 43 -1.96 14.02 -11.59
CA ALA A 43 -2.99 14.96 -11.14
C ALA A 43 -4.41 14.39 -11.34
N ALA A 44 -4.66 13.69 -12.45
CA ALA A 44 -5.96 13.05 -12.70
C ALA A 44 -6.32 12.03 -11.61
N GLU A 45 -5.36 11.16 -11.23
CA GLU A 45 -5.55 10.20 -10.15
C GLU A 45 -5.82 10.86 -8.80
N ARG A 46 -5.05 11.91 -8.45
CA ARG A 46 -5.28 12.68 -7.22
C ARG A 46 -6.68 13.26 -7.17
N GLU A 47 -7.14 13.85 -8.27
CA GLU A 47 -8.48 14.44 -8.35
C GLU A 47 -9.57 13.38 -8.24
N CYS A 48 -9.38 12.22 -8.88
CA CYS A 48 -10.28 11.08 -8.71
C CYS A 48 -10.37 10.62 -7.25
N ARG A 49 -9.22 10.45 -6.57
CA ARG A 49 -9.20 10.00 -5.18
C ARG A 49 -9.81 11.03 -4.23
N ARG A 50 -9.51 12.32 -4.43
CA ARG A 50 -10.13 13.42 -3.69
C ARG A 50 -11.66 13.36 -3.80
N ALA A 51 -12.16 13.22 -5.04
CA ALA A 51 -13.59 13.15 -5.30
C ALA A 51 -14.26 11.91 -4.70
N LEU A 52 -13.61 10.75 -4.75
CA LEU A 52 -14.15 9.52 -4.16
C LEU A 52 -14.25 9.57 -2.62
N ARG A 53 -13.41 10.38 -1.95
CA ARG A 53 -13.48 10.61 -0.50
C ARG A 53 -14.59 11.58 -0.09
N MET A 54 -15.26 12.26 -1.03
CA MET A 54 -16.37 13.15 -0.69
C MET A 54 -17.57 12.34 -0.18
N GLU A 55 -17.97 12.64 1.06
CA GLU A 55 -19.13 12.03 1.72
C GLU A 55 -20.43 12.73 1.29
N THR A 56 -20.45 14.06 1.33
CA THR A 56 -21.63 14.90 1.05
C THR A 56 -21.37 15.88 -0.10
N PRO A 57 -21.47 15.44 -1.36
CA PRO A 57 -21.26 16.31 -2.51
C PRO A 57 -22.39 17.32 -2.68
N ASN A 58 -22.05 18.54 -3.09
CA ASN A 58 -23.00 19.66 -3.23
C ASN A 58 -23.40 19.93 -4.69
N ASP A 59 -23.43 18.88 -5.52
CA ASP A 59 -23.73 19.02 -6.95
C ASP A 59 -25.08 19.73 -7.15
N PRO A 60 -25.19 20.68 -8.11
CA PRO A 60 -26.40 21.47 -8.30
C PRO A 60 -27.65 20.61 -8.52
N ASN A 61 -28.80 21.11 -8.06
CA ASN A 61 -30.09 20.56 -8.46
C ASN A 61 -30.32 20.81 -9.96
N TRP A 62 -31.03 19.90 -10.63
CA TRP A 62 -31.19 19.87 -12.10
C TRP A 62 -31.72 21.16 -12.73
N ASP A 63 -32.40 22.03 -11.97
CA ASP A 63 -32.97 23.27 -12.51
C ASP A 63 -31.92 24.24 -13.06
N ASP A 64 -30.63 24.03 -12.76
CA ASP A 64 -29.51 24.87 -13.20
C ASP A 64 -28.66 24.29 -14.36
N ILE A 65 -28.97 23.08 -14.89
CA ILE A 65 -28.14 22.41 -15.92
C ILE A 65 -28.99 21.82 -17.07
N PRO A 66 -28.69 22.11 -18.36
CA PRO A 66 -29.45 21.58 -19.50
C PRO A 66 -29.48 20.04 -19.56
N PRO A 67 -30.59 19.41 -20.01
CA PRO A 67 -30.75 17.95 -20.00
C PRO A 67 -29.74 17.22 -20.89
N MET A 68 -28.79 16.52 -20.27
CA MET A 68 -27.95 15.51 -20.93
C MET A 68 -28.44 14.12 -20.49
N ALA A 69 -29.00 13.38 -21.45
CA ALA A 69 -29.88 12.22 -21.30
C ALA A 69 -29.28 10.92 -20.69
N ALA A 70 -28.38 10.97 -19.72
CA ALA A 70 -27.71 9.75 -19.23
C ALA A 70 -27.37 9.69 -17.73
N LEU A 71 -28.00 10.49 -16.86
CA LEU A 71 -27.63 10.55 -15.45
C LEU A 71 -28.87 10.43 -14.57
N GLY A 72 -29.00 9.27 -13.91
CA GLY A 72 -29.91 8.91 -12.80
C GLY A 72 -31.07 9.85 -12.41
N ALA A 73 -32.27 9.28 -12.26
CA ALA A 73 -33.50 10.01 -11.94
C ALA A 73 -33.42 10.86 -10.65
N ASP A 74 -32.61 10.45 -9.67
CA ASP A 74 -32.44 11.09 -8.36
C ASP A 74 -30.97 11.43 -8.02
N SER A 75 -30.76 12.16 -6.93
CA SER A 75 -29.44 12.63 -6.49
C SER A 75 -28.45 11.49 -6.21
N ASP A 76 -28.88 10.44 -5.53
CA ASP A 76 -28.02 9.33 -5.16
C ASP A 76 -27.59 8.52 -6.38
N SER A 77 -28.52 8.32 -7.33
CA SER A 77 -28.23 7.72 -8.62
C SER A 77 -27.16 8.50 -9.40
N ARG A 78 -27.18 9.84 -9.34
CA ARG A 78 -26.17 10.70 -9.98
C ARG A 78 -24.81 10.59 -9.28
N VAL A 79 -24.78 10.71 -7.95
CA VAL A 79 -23.55 10.54 -7.16
C VAL A 79 -22.93 9.16 -7.43
N SER A 80 -23.74 8.11 -7.45
CA SER A 80 -23.33 6.74 -7.78
C SER A 80 -22.74 6.65 -9.19
N TYR A 81 -23.38 7.25 -10.19
CA TYR A 81 -22.85 7.30 -11.54
C TYR A 81 -21.48 7.99 -11.59
N VAL A 82 -21.35 9.18 -10.99
CA VAL A 82 -20.10 9.96 -11.05
C VAL A 82 -18.99 9.19 -10.35
N LYS A 83 -19.26 8.63 -9.17
CA LYS A 83 -18.31 7.75 -8.47
C LYS A 83 -17.90 6.56 -9.34
N LYS A 84 -18.82 5.91 -10.07
CA LYS A 84 -18.47 4.84 -11.03
C LYS A 84 -17.55 5.35 -12.14
N GLN A 85 -17.79 6.52 -12.71
CA GLN A 85 -16.93 7.10 -13.74
C GLN A 85 -15.52 7.42 -13.21
N LEU A 86 -15.40 7.92 -11.98
CA LEU A 86 -14.10 8.15 -11.34
C LEU A 86 -13.31 6.84 -11.15
N HIS A 87 -13.98 5.74 -10.76
CA HIS A 87 -13.35 4.42 -10.69
C HIS A 87 -12.90 3.90 -12.05
N VAL A 88 -13.70 4.11 -13.11
CA VAL A 88 -13.32 3.76 -14.49
C VAL A 88 -12.08 4.53 -14.90
N LEU A 89 -12.02 5.84 -14.62
CA LEU A 89 -10.86 6.66 -14.96
C LEU A 89 -9.59 6.22 -14.22
N LEU A 90 -9.69 5.87 -12.92
CA LEU A 90 -8.56 5.28 -12.18
C LEU A 90 -8.06 3.99 -12.83
N LYS A 91 -8.97 3.07 -13.21
CA LYS A 91 -8.60 1.83 -13.92
C LYS A 91 -7.94 2.12 -15.26
N GLN A 92 -8.42 3.12 -16.00
CA GLN A 92 -7.80 3.52 -17.27
C GLN A 92 -6.37 4.03 -17.07
N ILE A 93 -6.09 4.82 -16.02
CA ILE A 93 -4.73 5.25 -15.69
C ILE A 93 -3.82 4.03 -15.45
N ILE A 94 -4.30 3.04 -14.70
CA ILE A 94 -3.55 1.81 -14.42
C ILE A 94 -3.28 1.01 -15.70
N VAL A 95 -4.29 0.85 -16.57
CA VAL A 95 -4.13 0.13 -17.85
C VAL A 95 -3.14 0.85 -18.77
N VAL A 96 -3.21 2.18 -18.89
CA VAL A 96 -2.25 2.96 -19.68
C VAL A 96 -0.83 2.75 -19.16
N ALA A 97 -0.65 2.78 -17.84
CA ALA A 97 0.65 2.54 -17.22
C ALA A 97 1.16 1.11 -17.44
N ALA A 98 0.30 0.09 -17.36
CA ALA A 98 0.65 -1.30 -17.61
C ALA A 98 1.04 -1.55 -19.08
N LEU A 99 0.33 -0.92 -20.02
CA LEU A 99 0.67 -0.97 -21.45
C LEU A 99 2.02 -0.29 -21.72
N TYR A 100 2.27 0.86 -21.10
CA TYR A 100 3.57 1.53 -21.18
C TYR A 100 4.69 0.68 -20.59
N TRP A 101 4.47 0.08 -19.42
CA TRP A 101 5.44 -0.85 -18.81
C TRP A 101 5.75 -2.03 -19.75
N SER A 102 4.72 -2.63 -20.34
CA SER A 102 4.86 -3.77 -21.24
C SER A 102 5.71 -3.46 -22.47
N SER A 103 5.68 -2.22 -22.97
CA SER A 103 6.49 -1.79 -24.12
C SER A 103 7.93 -1.43 -23.76
N MET A 104 8.25 -1.16 -22.50
CA MET A 104 9.57 -0.69 -22.05
C MET A 104 10.33 -1.67 -21.14
N LYS A 105 9.71 -2.78 -20.72
CA LYS A 105 10.28 -3.71 -19.72
C LYS A 105 11.69 -4.23 -20.04
N ASN A 106 12.01 -4.37 -21.34
CA ASN A 106 13.32 -4.86 -21.81
C ASN A 106 14.29 -3.72 -22.17
N ALA A 107 13.87 -2.47 -22.04
CA ALA A 107 14.69 -1.30 -22.36
C ALA A 107 15.42 -0.79 -21.10
N PRO A 108 16.52 -0.01 -21.25
CA PRO A 108 17.22 0.59 -20.10
C PRO A 108 16.31 1.44 -19.21
N GLN A 109 15.27 2.05 -19.79
CA GLN A 109 14.26 2.80 -19.03
C GLN A 109 13.43 1.90 -18.11
N GLY A 110 13.24 0.62 -18.49
CA GLY A 110 12.56 -0.37 -17.68
C GLY A 110 13.33 -0.73 -16.41
N GLN A 111 14.67 -0.76 -16.48
CA GLN A 111 15.54 -1.01 -15.32
C GLN A 111 15.32 0.01 -14.18
N ARG A 112 15.07 1.27 -14.55
CA ARG A 112 14.77 2.36 -13.61
C ARG A 112 13.38 2.29 -13.00
N VAL A 113 12.48 1.45 -13.53
CA VAL A 113 11.17 1.19 -12.93
C VAL A 113 11.29 0.02 -11.98
N VAL A 114 12.02 -1.05 -12.32
CA VAL A 114 12.22 -2.23 -11.45
C VAL A 114 13.24 -2.03 -10.33
N SER A 115 13.87 -0.86 -10.24
CA SER A 115 14.83 -0.58 -9.17
C SER A 115 14.77 0.86 -8.70
N VAL A 116 15.07 1.08 -7.42
CA VAL A 116 15.20 2.40 -6.80
C VAL A 116 16.37 2.38 -5.82
N THR A 117 17.23 3.39 -5.86
CA THR A 117 18.34 3.49 -4.89
C THR A 117 17.81 3.84 -3.50
N VAL A 118 18.48 3.36 -2.46
CA VAL A 118 18.11 3.66 -1.07
C VAL A 118 18.04 5.17 -0.85
N ASP A 119 19.04 5.92 -1.34
CA ASP A 119 19.11 7.37 -1.18
C ASP A 119 17.94 8.09 -1.88
N THR A 120 17.57 7.66 -3.08
CA THR A 120 16.44 8.26 -3.81
C THR A 120 15.12 7.99 -3.11
N LEU A 121 14.91 6.76 -2.64
CA LEU A 121 13.70 6.41 -1.90
C LEU A 121 13.65 7.18 -0.56
N HIS A 122 14.77 7.26 0.16
CA HIS A 122 14.88 8.00 1.40
C HIS A 122 14.59 9.49 1.19
N ALA A 123 15.25 10.13 0.22
CA ALA A 123 15.05 11.55 -0.06
C ALA A 123 13.61 11.88 -0.47
N HIS A 124 12.95 10.98 -1.21
CA HIS A 124 11.54 11.11 -1.52
C HIS A 124 10.69 11.14 -0.25
N TYR A 125 10.88 10.16 0.64
CA TYR A 125 10.10 10.06 1.87
C TYR A 125 10.47 11.10 2.92
N ASP A 126 11.70 11.59 2.97
CA ASP A 126 12.10 12.63 3.93
C ASP A 126 11.29 13.93 3.76
N GLY A 127 10.88 14.23 2.52
CA GLY A 127 10.05 15.38 2.19
C GLY A 127 8.54 15.21 2.43
N ILE A 128 8.03 13.98 2.58
CA ILE A 128 6.58 13.70 2.68
C ILE A 128 6.18 12.96 3.96
N ASP A 129 7.00 12.02 4.41
CA ASP A 129 6.79 11.19 5.59
C ASP A 129 8.15 10.80 6.19
N LYS A 130 8.59 11.60 7.17
CA LYS A 130 9.85 11.38 7.91
C LYS A 130 9.89 10.04 8.64
N SER A 131 8.74 9.48 9.00
CA SER A 131 8.67 8.17 9.68
C SER A 131 9.01 7.03 8.71
N ALA A 132 8.53 7.12 7.46
CA ALA A 132 8.89 6.22 6.39
C ALA A 132 10.39 6.34 6.04
N ALA A 133 10.92 7.56 5.94
CA ALA A 133 12.34 7.80 5.68
C ALA A 133 13.24 7.17 6.76
N LYS A 134 12.89 7.37 8.05
CA LYS A 134 13.58 6.73 9.17
C LYS A 134 13.52 5.20 9.08
N THR A 135 12.36 4.65 8.71
CA THR A 135 12.17 3.21 8.57
C THR A 135 13.03 2.63 7.44
N ILE A 136 13.13 3.33 6.30
CA ILE A 136 14.03 2.94 5.19
C ILE A 136 15.49 2.91 5.67
N SER A 137 15.94 3.96 6.36
CA SER A 137 17.29 4.03 6.93
C SER A 137 17.56 2.89 7.93
N ASP A 138 16.60 2.61 8.81
CA ASP A 138 16.72 1.56 9.82
C ASP A 138 16.73 0.16 9.19
N ALA A 139 15.91 -0.08 8.16
CA ALA A 139 15.87 -1.33 7.41
C ALA A 139 17.19 -1.59 6.68
N THR A 140 17.70 -0.59 5.94
CA THR A 140 18.97 -0.72 5.22
C THR A 140 20.13 -0.96 6.19
N ARG A 141 20.19 -0.25 7.32
CA ARG A 141 21.24 -0.47 8.33
C ARG A 141 21.14 -1.87 8.94
N PHE A 142 19.92 -2.33 9.24
CA PHE A 142 19.71 -3.67 9.80
C PHE A 142 20.17 -4.76 8.82
N LEU A 143 19.75 -4.67 7.56
CA LEU A 143 20.12 -5.63 6.53
C LEU A 143 21.63 -5.67 6.27
N LYS A 144 22.31 -4.52 6.24
CA LYS A 144 23.77 -4.44 6.09
C LYS A 144 24.53 -5.05 7.28
N ASN A 145 23.94 -5.07 8.48
CA ASN A 145 24.59 -5.56 9.69
C ASN A 145 24.25 -7.01 10.04
N GLN A 146 23.07 -7.50 9.67
CA GLN A 146 22.54 -8.80 10.08
C GLN A 146 22.36 -9.77 8.90
N GLU A 147 22.51 -9.29 7.66
CA GLU A 147 22.28 -10.06 6.43
C GLU A 147 20.90 -10.74 6.36
N SER A 148 19.94 -10.19 7.11
CA SER A 148 18.56 -10.68 7.19
C SER A 148 17.57 -9.51 7.15
N TRP A 149 16.40 -9.76 6.58
CA TRP A 149 15.26 -8.85 6.61
C TRP A 149 14.38 -9.00 7.84
N SER A 150 14.50 -10.16 8.49
CA SER A 150 13.54 -10.64 9.47
C SER A 150 14.13 -10.62 10.87
N PHE A 151 13.31 -10.23 11.83
CA PHE A 151 13.67 -10.14 13.24
C PHE A 151 12.43 -10.23 14.10
N TRP A 152 12.65 -10.48 15.39
CA TRP A 152 11.60 -10.44 16.39
C TRP A 152 11.69 -9.15 17.19
N ILE A 153 10.56 -8.60 17.60
CA ILE A 153 10.49 -7.42 18.47
C ILE A 153 9.91 -7.75 19.83
N CYS A 154 10.45 -7.13 20.88
CA CYS A 154 9.78 -7.10 22.16
C CYS A 154 8.51 -6.23 22.06
N LEU A 155 7.36 -6.82 22.36
CA LEU A 155 6.06 -6.15 22.34
C LEU A 155 5.74 -5.38 23.63
N ASN A 156 6.62 -5.41 24.62
CA ASN A 156 6.45 -4.63 25.82
C ASN A 156 6.73 -3.14 25.53
N SER A 157 5.78 -2.28 25.88
CA SER A 157 5.88 -0.83 25.65
C SER A 157 7.10 -0.18 26.30
N ARG A 158 7.66 -0.78 27.35
CA ARG A 158 8.86 -0.29 28.04
C ARG A 158 10.18 -0.59 27.31
N CYS A 159 10.16 -1.42 26.27
CA CYS A 159 11.34 -1.84 25.54
C CYS A 159 11.47 -1.22 24.15
N ASP A 160 10.58 -0.29 23.79
CA ASP A 160 10.59 0.47 22.53
C ASP A 160 10.84 -0.40 21.27
N GLY A 161 10.28 -1.62 21.26
CA GLY A 161 10.44 -2.54 20.14
C GLY A 161 11.89 -3.02 19.93
N LYS A 162 12.64 -3.27 21.02
CA LYS A 162 13.95 -3.91 20.95
C LYS A 162 13.91 -5.15 20.05
N LYS A 163 14.89 -5.26 19.15
CA LYS A 163 14.96 -6.26 18.07
C LYS A 163 15.86 -7.43 18.47
N PHE A 164 15.53 -8.61 17.97
CA PHE A 164 16.23 -9.88 18.22
C PHE A 164 16.32 -10.68 16.91
N SER A 165 17.46 -11.33 16.69
CA SER A 165 17.72 -12.12 15.47
C SER A 165 17.22 -13.56 15.59
N ASP A 166 16.81 -13.99 16.78
CA ASP A 166 16.33 -15.33 17.08
C ASP A 166 15.35 -15.31 18.27
N THR A 167 14.50 -16.33 18.36
CA THR A 167 13.47 -16.40 19.41
C THR A 167 14.04 -16.69 20.80
N SER A 168 15.20 -17.35 20.89
CA SER A 168 15.86 -17.65 22.17
C SER A 168 16.33 -16.37 22.86
N SER A 169 16.94 -15.45 22.11
CA SER A 169 17.35 -14.12 22.58
C SER A 169 16.14 -13.27 23.00
N LEU A 170 15.02 -13.34 22.26
CA LEU A 170 13.76 -12.71 22.66
C LEU A 170 13.23 -13.28 23.98
N TRP A 171 13.26 -14.60 24.14
CA TRP A 171 12.80 -15.27 25.34
C TRP A 171 13.66 -14.90 26.56
N GLN A 172 14.99 -14.96 26.44
CA GLN A 172 15.92 -14.54 27.49
C GLN A 172 15.71 -13.07 27.90
N HIS A 173 15.45 -12.19 26.92
CA HIS A 173 15.10 -10.80 27.21
C HIS A 173 13.80 -10.69 27.99
N THR A 174 12.77 -11.42 27.58
CA THR A 174 11.45 -11.42 28.22
C THR A 174 11.56 -11.90 29.68
N CYS A 175 12.23 -13.01 29.92
CA CYS A 175 12.45 -13.53 31.27
C CYS A 175 13.26 -12.59 32.18
N SER A 176 14.26 -11.89 31.62
CA SER A 176 15.13 -11.01 32.40
C SER A 176 14.54 -9.62 32.68
N LYS A 177 13.82 -9.02 31.72
CA LYS A 177 13.31 -7.64 31.79
C LYS A 177 11.81 -7.53 32.06
N HIS A 178 11.05 -8.59 31.81
CA HIS A 178 9.60 -8.65 32.00
C HIS A 178 9.22 -9.80 32.91
N ARG A 179 9.84 -9.86 34.09
CA ARG A 179 9.64 -10.93 35.06
C ARG A 179 8.15 -11.14 35.33
N ASP A 180 7.73 -12.38 35.16
CA ASP A 180 6.43 -12.90 35.56
C ASP A 180 6.71 -14.25 36.24
N GLU A 181 6.07 -14.49 37.37
CA GLU A 181 6.24 -15.72 38.15
C GLU A 181 5.82 -16.96 37.35
N LEU A 182 4.97 -16.76 36.32
CA LEU A 182 4.47 -17.83 35.47
C LEU A 182 5.42 -18.17 34.31
N TRP A 183 6.45 -17.37 34.03
CA TRP A 183 7.42 -17.69 32.95
C TRP A 183 8.26 -18.92 33.23
N GLY A 184 8.56 -19.22 34.49
CA GLY A 184 9.22 -20.49 34.84
C GLY A 184 8.35 -21.71 34.50
N LYS A 185 7.03 -21.61 34.75
CA LYS A 185 6.07 -22.66 34.38
C LYS A 185 5.95 -22.78 32.86
N LEU A 186 5.86 -21.65 32.16
CA LEU A 186 5.80 -21.63 30.70
C LEU A 186 7.05 -22.29 30.09
N GLN A 187 8.24 -21.98 30.60
CA GLN A 187 9.49 -22.58 30.15
C GLN A 187 9.53 -24.10 30.33
N SER A 188 8.91 -24.63 31.39
CA SER A 188 8.84 -26.08 31.60
C SER A 188 7.86 -26.81 30.68
N LEU A 189 6.96 -26.08 30.01
CA LEU A 189 5.90 -26.63 29.17
C LEU A 189 6.17 -26.51 27.68
N ILE A 190 6.94 -25.51 27.25
CA ILE A 190 7.28 -25.31 25.83
C ILE A 190 8.55 -26.10 25.52
N ASP A 191 8.50 -26.95 24.50
CA ASP A 191 9.66 -27.66 23.98
C ASP A 191 10.75 -26.68 23.51
N PRO A 192 12.01 -26.88 23.91
CA PRO A 192 13.14 -26.14 23.39
C PRO A 192 13.25 -26.06 21.86
N GLU A 193 12.78 -27.09 21.14
CA GLU A 193 12.78 -27.09 19.66
C GLU A 193 11.88 -25.99 19.07
N TYR A 194 10.83 -25.55 19.78
CA TYR A 194 10.00 -24.42 19.33
C TYR A 194 10.71 -23.06 19.39
N TRP A 195 11.88 -22.99 20.04
CA TRP A 195 12.75 -21.82 20.03
C TRP A 195 13.67 -21.78 18.80
N GLU A 196 13.92 -22.93 18.19
CA GLU A 196 14.81 -23.05 17.05
C GLU A 196 14.02 -22.87 15.75
N ASN A 197 14.10 -21.65 15.24
CA ASN A 197 13.85 -21.25 13.85
C ASN A 197 13.23 -22.33 12.94
N THR A 198 11.93 -22.27 12.72
CA THR A 198 11.38 -22.54 11.38
C THR A 198 11.84 -21.41 10.44
N SER A 199 13.16 -21.37 10.19
CA SER A 199 13.78 -20.60 9.11
C SER A 199 13.44 -21.16 7.73
N GLN A 200 12.48 -22.08 7.67
CA GLN A 200 12.02 -22.73 6.46
C GLN A 200 10.98 -21.84 5.78
N ASP A 201 11.48 -20.71 5.26
CA ASP A 201 11.34 -20.31 3.87
C ASP A 201 11.58 -18.80 3.79
N ASP A 202 12.72 -18.43 3.21
CA ASP A 202 12.96 -17.10 2.63
C ASP A 202 12.05 -16.84 1.41
N HIS A 203 10.89 -17.51 1.31
CA HIS A 203 9.99 -17.56 0.16
C HIS A 203 8.69 -16.78 0.36
N SER A 204 8.41 -16.23 1.54
CA SER A 204 7.13 -15.54 1.78
C SER A 204 7.01 -14.16 1.10
N LEU A 205 8.13 -13.48 0.81
CA LEU A 205 8.13 -12.19 0.11
C LEU A 205 9.25 -12.06 -0.92
N VAL A 206 9.13 -12.80 -2.03
CA VAL A 206 9.98 -12.70 -3.24
C VAL A 206 9.76 -11.36 -4.01
N GLY A 207 9.32 -10.32 -3.30
CA GLY A 207 8.88 -9.04 -3.89
C GLY A 207 9.98 -7.98 -3.97
N ILE A 208 10.99 -8.03 -3.09
CA ILE A 208 12.04 -7.02 -2.99
C ILE A 208 13.37 -7.62 -2.51
N THR A 209 14.48 -7.18 -3.10
CA THR A 209 15.84 -7.50 -2.65
C THR A 209 16.71 -6.24 -2.63
N LEU A 210 17.82 -6.24 -1.87
CA LEU A 210 18.79 -5.14 -1.87
C LEU A 210 20.04 -5.56 -2.65
N SER A 211 20.40 -4.79 -3.66
CA SER A 211 21.68 -4.95 -4.37
C SER A 211 22.80 -4.28 -3.58
N HIS A 212 23.76 -5.06 -3.10
CA HIS A 212 24.94 -4.54 -2.38
C HIS A 212 25.85 -3.68 -3.27
N GLN A 213 25.91 -3.96 -4.58
CA GLN A 213 26.78 -3.25 -5.51
C GLN A 213 26.25 -1.85 -5.85
N SER A 214 24.93 -1.70 -5.93
CA SER A 214 24.29 -0.46 -6.39
C SER A 214 23.47 0.25 -5.32
N ASP A 215 23.49 -0.25 -4.07
CA ASP A 215 22.68 0.19 -2.93
C ASP A 215 21.23 0.50 -3.34
N ALA A 216 20.62 -0.46 -4.04
CA ALA A 216 19.32 -0.28 -4.66
C ALA A 216 18.37 -1.43 -4.34
N PHE A 217 17.13 -1.08 -4.01
CA PHE A 217 16.04 -2.03 -3.92
C PHE A 217 15.64 -2.47 -5.32
N LEU A 218 15.60 -3.79 -5.54
CA LEU A 218 15.15 -4.43 -6.77
C LEU A 218 13.75 -4.98 -6.55
N LEU A 219 12.84 -4.67 -7.48
CA LEU A 219 11.42 -4.99 -7.43
C LEU A 219 11.03 -5.69 -8.73
N PRO A 220 11.36 -6.99 -8.88
CA PRO A 220 11.21 -7.70 -10.14
C PRO A 220 9.73 -7.91 -10.55
N ARG A 221 8.81 -7.86 -9.59
CA ARG A 221 7.38 -8.14 -9.80
C ARG A 221 6.54 -6.86 -9.90
N VAL A 222 6.82 -6.05 -10.92
CA VAL A 222 6.04 -4.83 -11.22
C VAL A 222 4.59 -5.16 -11.59
N GLN A 223 4.33 -6.36 -12.11
CA GLN A 223 2.97 -6.82 -12.42
C GLN A 223 2.07 -6.87 -11.18
N ASP A 224 2.58 -7.39 -10.06
CA ASP A 224 1.87 -7.44 -8.77
C ASP A 224 1.43 -6.03 -8.29
N MET A 225 2.20 -4.99 -8.63
CA MET A 225 1.84 -3.60 -8.32
C MET A 225 0.58 -3.18 -9.08
N PHE A 226 0.48 -3.51 -10.38
CA PHE A 226 -0.71 -3.20 -11.17
C PHE A 226 -1.92 -4.01 -10.71
N GLU A 227 -1.74 -5.28 -10.37
CA GLU A 227 -2.81 -6.13 -9.84
C GLU A 227 -3.37 -5.56 -8.52
N SER A 228 -2.49 -5.19 -7.58
CA SER A 228 -2.87 -4.52 -6.34
C SER A 228 -3.64 -3.21 -6.59
N LEU A 229 -3.16 -2.38 -7.52
CA LEU A 229 -3.83 -1.14 -7.92
C LEU A 229 -5.20 -1.38 -8.56
N LEU A 230 -5.37 -2.44 -9.35
CA LEU A 230 -6.64 -2.78 -10.00
C LEU A 230 -7.68 -3.33 -9.01
N LEU A 231 -7.24 -4.04 -7.98
CA LEU A 231 -8.09 -4.54 -6.89
C LEU A 231 -8.61 -3.40 -6.00
N SER A 232 -7.80 -2.37 -5.76
CA SER A 232 -8.15 -1.24 -4.87
C SER A 232 -7.76 0.13 -5.45
N PRO A 233 -8.34 0.55 -6.59
CA PRO A 233 -7.91 1.75 -7.32
C PRO A 233 -8.13 3.05 -6.54
N SER A 234 -9.21 3.12 -5.76
CA SER A 234 -9.59 4.27 -4.93
C SER A 234 -8.63 4.50 -3.76
N VAL A 235 -8.09 3.42 -3.21
CA VAL A 235 -7.18 3.44 -2.05
C VAL A 235 -5.74 3.68 -2.50
N GLY A 236 -5.33 3.06 -3.61
CA GLY A 236 -3.95 3.10 -4.09
C GLY A 236 -3.01 2.20 -3.31
N ILE A 237 -1.71 2.44 -3.47
CA ILE A 237 -0.67 1.72 -2.73
C ILE A 237 -0.54 2.36 -1.35
N GLN A 238 -1.00 1.66 -0.33
CA GLN A 238 -0.89 2.09 1.07
C GLN A 238 0.25 1.35 1.75
N ALA A 239 1.03 2.08 2.52
CA ALA A 239 2.00 1.53 3.45
C ALA A 239 1.48 1.80 4.86
N GLU A 240 1.22 0.75 5.65
CA GLU A 240 0.98 0.91 7.10
C GLU A 240 2.25 1.51 7.71
N PRO A 241 2.19 2.66 8.39
CA PRO A 241 3.34 3.20 9.09
C PRO A 241 3.89 2.18 10.09
N PHE A 242 5.21 2.02 10.14
CA PHE A 242 5.84 1.01 10.99
C PHE A 242 5.46 1.16 12.48
N ALA A 243 5.20 2.38 12.94
CA ALA A 243 4.72 2.65 14.28
C ALA A 243 3.31 2.09 14.53
N GLU A 244 2.40 2.19 13.56
CA GLU A 244 1.04 1.65 13.66
C GLU A 244 1.05 0.13 13.65
N MET A 245 1.82 -0.48 12.73
CA MET A 245 2.05 -1.93 12.70
C MET A 245 2.54 -2.43 14.05
N ARG A 246 3.56 -1.76 14.62
CA ARG A 246 4.12 -2.10 15.92
C ARG A 246 3.06 -1.98 17.02
N GLN A 247 2.28 -0.90 17.04
CA GLN A 247 1.24 -0.71 18.04
C GLN A 247 0.16 -1.80 17.97
N ARG A 248 -0.26 -2.17 16.75
CA ARG A 248 -1.19 -3.28 16.52
C ARG A 248 -0.63 -4.60 17.04
N LYS A 249 0.61 -4.94 16.67
CA LYS A 249 1.31 -6.14 17.18
C LYS A 249 1.44 -6.11 18.71
N CYS A 250 1.74 -4.96 19.32
CA CYS A 250 1.81 -4.84 20.78
C CYS A 250 0.47 -5.11 21.47
N ARG A 251 -0.65 -4.63 20.92
CA ARG A 251 -1.99 -4.92 21.44
C ARG A 251 -2.29 -6.41 21.37
N GLU A 252 -2.14 -7.00 20.18
CA GLU A 252 -2.39 -8.42 19.96
C GLU A 252 -1.50 -9.32 20.83
N GLY A 253 -0.19 -9.03 20.90
CA GLY A 253 0.73 -9.78 21.75
C GLY A 253 0.39 -9.67 23.24
N SER A 254 -0.10 -8.52 23.70
CA SER A 254 -0.52 -8.34 25.09
C SER A 254 -1.75 -9.19 25.42
N GLU A 255 -2.70 -9.30 24.49
CA GLU A 255 -3.88 -10.16 24.63
C GLU A 255 -3.47 -11.64 24.69
N ILE A 256 -2.59 -12.08 23.78
CA ILE A 256 -2.08 -13.46 23.75
C ILE A 256 -1.36 -13.81 25.06
N LEU A 257 -0.45 -12.95 25.53
CA LEU A 257 0.23 -13.17 26.81
C LEU A 257 -0.75 -13.20 27.98
N GLY A 258 -1.82 -12.40 27.94
CA GLY A 258 -2.92 -12.45 28.90
C GLY A 258 -3.60 -13.82 28.92
N SER A 259 -3.97 -14.35 27.75
CA SER A 259 -4.60 -15.69 27.63
C SER A 259 -3.68 -16.82 28.07
N ILE A 260 -2.38 -16.75 27.75
CA ILE A 260 -1.38 -17.70 28.24
C ILE A 260 -1.33 -17.66 29.77
N ARG A 261 -1.30 -16.47 30.36
CA ARG A 261 -1.26 -16.29 31.81
C ARG A 261 -2.48 -16.91 32.49
N GLU A 262 -3.67 -16.72 31.94
CA GLU A 262 -4.90 -17.32 32.45
C GLU A 262 -4.86 -18.84 32.40
N LYS A 263 -4.45 -19.43 31.27
CA LYS A 263 -4.30 -20.89 31.15
C LYS A 263 -3.26 -21.45 32.10
N LEU A 264 -2.11 -20.78 32.28
CA LEU A 264 -1.08 -21.19 33.25
C LEU A 264 -1.58 -21.16 34.70
N ARG A 265 -2.53 -20.29 35.04
CA ARG A 265 -3.16 -20.27 36.38
C ARG A 265 -4.17 -21.40 36.57
N MET A 266 -4.82 -21.81 35.49
CA MET A 266 -5.85 -22.86 35.46
C MET A 266 -5.28 -24.25 35.14
N LEU A 267 -3.95 -24.43 35.18
CA LEU A 267 -3.30 -25.72 34.95
C LEU A 267 -3.83 -26.79 35.92
N PRO A 268 -4.33 -27.93 35.41
CA PRO A 268 -4.72 -29.05 36.25
C PRO A 268 -3.54 -29.53 37.11
N LYS A 269 -3.84 -29.97 38.35
CA LYS A 269 -2.82 -30.52 39.26
C LYS A 269 -2.32 -31.89 38.82
N ASP A 270 -3.18 -32.65 38.14
CA ASP A 270 -2.84 -33.97 37.61
C ASP A 270 -2.20 -33.82 36.23
N THR A 271 -0.88 -33.99 36.19
CA THR A 271 -0.06 -33.84 34.98
C THR A 271 -0.25 -34.95 33.95
N LEU A 272 -0.89 -36.06 34.33
CA LEU A 272 -1.18 -37.19 33.43
C LEU A 272 -2.60 -37.13 32.86
N SER A 273 -3.42 -36.16 33.31
CA SER A 273 -4.79 -36.01 32.82
C SER A 273 -4.84 -35.52 31.37
N THR A 274 -5.88 -35.93 30.65
CA THR A 274 -6.18 -35.43 29.30
C THR A 274 -6.40 -33.92 29.31
N GLU A 275 -7.03 -33.39 30.35
CA GLU A 275 -7.24 -31.95 30.56
C GLU A 275 -5.92 -31.18 30.67
N PHE A 276 -4.91 -31.75 31.33
CA PHE A 276 -3.57 -31.14 31.41
C PHE A 276 -2.91 -31.07 30.04
N GLN A 277 -2.97 -32.18 29.28
CA GLN A 277 -2.41 -32.24 27.92
C GLN A 277 -3.09 -31.26 26.97
N GLU A 278 -4.42 -31.15 27.02
CA GLU A 278 -5.18 -30.17 26.24
C GLU A 278 -4.83 -28.72 26.62
N CYS A 279 -4.66 -28.45 27.92
CA CYS A 279 -4.23 -27.14 28.39
C CYS A 279 -2.83 -26.78 27.88
N CYS A 280 -1.88 -27.72 27.96
CA CYS A 280 -0.51 -27.54 27.46
C CYS A 280 -0.48 -27.27 25.95
N SER A 281 -1.19 -28.08 25.16
CA SER A 281 -1.32 -27.85 23.71
C SER A 281 -1.94 -26.49 23.39
N GLY A 282 -2.92 -26.05 24.19
CA GLY A 282 -3.51 -24.72 24.06
C GLY A 282 -2.53 -23.58 24.37
N ILE A 283 -1.68 -23.74 25.38
CA ILE A 283 -0.62 -22.78 25.73
C ILE A 283 0.43 -22.72 24.62
N GLU A 284 0.86 -23.88 24.11
CA GLU A 284 1.83 -24.01 23.03
C GLU A 284 1.36 -23.30 21.75
N LYS A 285 0.10 -23.53 21.33
CA LYS A 285 -0.49 -22.83 20.17
C LYS A 285 -0.54 -21.32 20.35
N LEU A 286 -0.89 -20.85 21.55
CA LEU A 286 -0.88 -19.41 21.85
C LEU A 286 0.54 -18.86 21.84
N TRP A 287 1.52 -19.63 22.30
CA TRP A 287 2.92 -19.23 22.28
C TRP A 287 3.48 -19.12 20.86
N LEU A 288 3.21 -20.09 19.99
CA LEU A 288 3.57 -20.01 18.58
C LEU A 288 2.94 -18.78 17.92
N LYS A 289 1.65 -18.53 18.18
CA LYS A 289 0.98 -17.31 17.73
C LYS A 289 1.64 -16.03 18.28
N PHE A 290 2.09 -16.04 19.54
CA PHE A 290 2.83 -14.91 20.10
C PHE A 290 4.14 -14.66 19.33
N LEU A 291 4.90 -15.71 19.04
CA LEU A 291 6.14 -15.62 18.25
C LEU A 291 5.86 -15.06 16.85
N GLU A 292 4.81 -15.53 16.16
CA GLU A 292 4.38 -14.99 14.86
C GLU A 292 4.03 -13.50 14.94
N VAL A 293 3.32 -13.06 15.99
CA VAL A 293 2.97 -11.64 16.16
C VAL A 293 4.20 -10.79 16.42
N THR A 294 5.19 -11.30 17.17
CA THR A 294 6.46 -10.60 17.44
C THR A 294 7.40 -10.55 16.23
N PHE A 295 7.22 -11.44 15.24
CA PHE A 295 8.01 -11.46 14.02
C PHE A 295 7.73 -10.24 13.14
N VAL A 296 8.78 -9.68 12.55
CA VAL A 296 8.74 -8.55 11.62
C VAL A 296 9.70 -8.84 10.48
N ASP A 297 9.20 -8.70 9.25
CA ASP A 297 10.02 -8.69 8.05
C ASP A 297 10.03 -7.28 7.44
N TYR A 298 11.21 -6.68 7.31
CA TYR A 298 11.33 -5.36 6.72
C TYR A 298 10.80 -5.26 5.29
N ARG A 299 10.76 -6.37 4.53
CA ARG A 299 10.20 -6.41 3.17
C ARG A 299 8.71 -6.05 3.17
N GLU A 300 7.95 -6.43 4.19
CA GLU A 300 6.53 -6.07 4.33
C GLU A 300 6.30 -4.57 4.41
N ILE A 301 7.29 -3.84 4.94
CA ILE A 301 7.20 -2.41 5.20
C ILE A 301 7.80 -1.61 4.05
N ILE A 302 8.95 -2.05 3.52
CA ILE A 302 9.67 -1.34 2.46
C ILE A 302 9.02 -1.55 1.09
N LEU A 303 8.46 -2.74 0.82
CA LEU A 303 7.87 -3.06 -0.49
C LEU A 303 6.71 -2.11 -0.87
N PRO A 304 5.72 -1.82 0.00
CA PRO A 304 4.67 -0.86 -0.34
C PRO A 304 5.19 0.56 -0.57
N LEU A 305 6.19 1.01 0.20
CA LEU A 305 6.83 2.32 0.02
C LEU A 305 7.52 2.41 -1.35
N ALA A 306 8.35 1.41 -1.68
CA ALA A 306 9.03 1.34 -2.96
C ALA A 306 8.04 1.27 -4.14
N ARG A 307 6.97 0.47 -4.03
CA ARG A 307 5.92 0.38 -5.05
C ARG A 307 5.16 1.70 -5.22
N SER A 308 4.86 2.40 -4.13
CA SER A 308 4.21 3.71 -4.18
C SER A 308 5.07 4.73 -4.93
N TYR A 309 6.37 4.76 -4.63
CA TYR A 309 7.34 5.58 -5.36
C TYR A 309 7.42 5.20 -6.86
N GLN A 310 7.53 3.90 -7.18
CA GLN A 310 7.55 3.42 -8.57
C GLN A 310 6.30 3.83 -9.34
N TRP A 311 5.14 3.75 -8.71
CA TRP A 311 3.88 4.16 -9.34
C TRP A 311 3.89 5.65 -9.70
N ILE A 312 4.38 6.51 -8.80
CA ILE A 312 4.53 7.95 -9.05
C ILE A 312 5.49 8.19 -10.23
N GLU A 313 6.66 7.55 -10.22
CA GLU A 313 7.66 7.73 -11.27
C GLU A 313 7.22 7.18 -12.62
N LEU A 314 6.52 6.04 -12.63
CA LEU A 314 5.97 5.46 -13.85
C LEU A 314 4.98 6.44 -14.50
N LYS A 315 4.02 6.98 -13.75
CA LYS A 315 3.04 7.95 -14.28
C LYS A 315 3.70 9.19 -14.87
N LYS A 316 4.76 9.73 -14.24
CA LYS A 316 5.51 10.88 -14.77
C LYS A 316 6.17 10.60 -16.10
N ARG A 317 6.48 9.34 -16.41
CA ARG A 317 7.20 8.95 -17.63
C ARG A 317 6.31 8.63 -18.82
N ILE A 318 5.05 8.22 -18.58
CA ILE A 318 4.09 7.90 -19.64
C ILE A 318 3.98 9.03 -20.69
N PRO A 319 3.87 10.32 -20.32
CA PRO A 319 3.69 11.40 -21.31
C PRO A 319 4.88 11.54 -22.26
N PHE A 320 6.11 11.32 -21.79
CA PHE A 320 7.29 11.39 -22.64
C PHE A 320 7.29 10.30 -23.72
N TYR A 321 6.77 9.12 -23.38
CA TYR A 321 6.64 8.01 -24.33
C TYR A 321 5.52 8.21 -25.35
N LEU A 322 4.35 8.70 -24.90
CA LEU A 322 3.21 8.98 -25.78
C LEU A 322 3.50 10.06 -26.82
N ASN A 323 4.47 10.94 -26.54
CA ASN A 323 4.86 12.04 -27.42
C ASN A 323 6.14 11.76 -28.24
N HIS A 324 6.74 10.55 -28.15
CA HIS A 324 7.94 10.21 -28.90
C HIS A 324 7.62 9.96 -30.40
N PRO A 325 8.34 10.56 -31.37
CA PRO A 325 8.16 10.20 -32.78
C PRO A 325 8.53 8.73 -33.00
N GLY A 326 7.62 7.95 -33.58
CA GLY A 326 7.81 6.53 -33.89
C GLY A 326 7.09 5.54 -32.96
N THR A 327 6.54 5.98 -31.81
CA THR A 327 5.64 5.13 -31.03
C THR A 327 4.27 5.07 -31.71
N ARG A 328 3.72 3.85 -31.90
CA ARG A 328 2.28 3.71 -32.19
C ARG A 328 1.56 4.43 -31.05
N ARG A 329 0.97 5.60 -31.32
CA ARG A 329 0.03 6.21 -30.39
C ARG A 329 -0.97 5.13 -30.05
N ILE A 330 -0.96 4.67 -28.80
CA ILE A 330 -2.04 3.80 -28.36
C ILE A 330 -3.29 4.66 -28.54
N GLY A 331 -4.22 4.20 -29.37
CA GLY A 331 -5.36 4.94 -29.91
C GLY A 331 -6.40 5.31 -28.83
N PHE A 332 -5.97 5.93 -27.76
CA PHE A 332 -6.79 6.47 -26.69
C PHE A 332 -7.18 7.93 -26.96
N ALA A 333 -6.49 8.64 -27.87
CA ALA A 333 -6.67 10.07 -28.06
C ALA A 333 -8.00 10.46 -28.74
N ASP A 334 -8.51 9.65 -29.67
CA ASP A 334 -9.73 10.01 -30.41
C ASP A 334 -11.01 9.50 -29.72
N ALA A 335 -10.97 8.35 -29.03
CA ALA A 335 -12.12 7.83 -28.29
C ALA A 335 -12.39 8.56 -26.96
N ASN A 336 -11.40 9.25 -26.36
CA ASN A 336 -11.54 9.88 -25.05
C ASN A 336 -12.01 11.34 -25.09
N ILE A 337 -11.92 12.03 -26.22
CA ILE A 337 -12.56 13.36 -26.38
C ILE A 337 -14.09 13.19 -26.32
N ASP A 338 -14.63 12.13 -26.90
CA ASP A 338 -16.06 11.77 -26.81
C ASP A 338 -16.49 11.38 -25.38
N ILE A 339 -15.56 10.92 -24.54
CA ILE A 339 -15.81 10.63 -23.11
C ILE A 339 -15.94 11.91 -22.27
N ILE A 340 -15.29 13.01 -22.68
CA ILE A 340 -15.49 14.33 -22.06
C ILE A 340 -16.86 14.89 -22.47
N CYS A 341 -17.25 14.72 -23.73
CA CYS A 341 -18.48 15.32 -24.25
C CYS A 341 -19.76 14.50 -23.97
N GLY A 342 -19.65 13.20 -23.66
CA GLY A 342 -20.82 12.31 -23.67
C GLY A 342 -21.35 12.17 -25.10
N LYS A 343 -21.72 10.97 -25.53
CA LYS A 343 -22.35 10.80 -26.84
C LYS A 343 -23.67 11.61 -26.83
N VAL A 344 -23.71 12.70 -27.58
CA VAL A 344 -24.98 13.26 -28.05
C VAL A 344 -25.48 12.25 -29.10
N PRO A 345 -26.64 11.60 -28.91
CA PRO A 345 -27.24 10.80 -29.97
C PRO A 345 -27.46 11.75 -31.16
N ALA A 346 -26.99 11.38 -32.34
CA ALA A 346 -27.37 12.08 -33.55
C ALA A 346 -28.90 12.07 -33.61
N ALA A 347 -29.51 13.25 -33.53
CA ALA A 347 -30.93 13.41 -33.79
C ALA A 347 -31.17 12.93 -35.23
N GLN A 348 -31.98 11.87 -35.37
CA GLN A 348 -32.57 11.50 -36.65
C GLN A 348 -33.76 12.39 -36.94
#